data_AF-A0ABD4THI3-F1
#
_entry.id   AF-A0ABD4THI3-F1
#
_cell.length_a   1.000
_cell.length_b   1.000
_cell.length_c   1.000
_cell.angle_alpha   90.00
_cell.angle_beta   90.00
_cell.angle_gamma   90.00
#
_symmetry.space_group_name_H-M   'P 1'
#
loop_
_entity.id
_entity.type
_entity.pdbx_description
1 polymer ?
#
loop_
_entity_poly.entity_id
_entity_poly.type
_entity_poly.pdbx_seq_one_letter_code
_entity_poly.pdbx_strand_id
1 'polypeptide(L)'
;MLHTREIIQKLWDAQGYGNLAVWGDGTTAVTAPGENPEKGGKSPLVIFKPIPLVGGFSMLDFATHDTGLLEHIETTIREAGGEIERS
;
A
#
# COMPACT_ATOMS: atom_id res chain seq x y z
N MET A 1 7.32 6.54 -9.77
CA MET A 1 7.13 7.29 -8.52
C MET A 1 5.87 6.77 -7.85
N LEU A 2 5.86 6.62 -6.52
CA LEU A 2 4.68 6.12 -5.79
C LEU A 2 3.73 7.29 -5.46
N HIS A 3 2.43 7.00 -5.45
CA HIS A 3 1.38 7.97 -5.18
C HIS A 3 0.48 7.49 -4.04
N THR A 4 0.36 8.28 -2.97
CA THR A 4 -0.32 7.83 -1.74
C THR A 4 -1.76 7.38 -1.99
N ARG A 5 -2.54 8.15 -2.75
CA ARG A 5 -3.96 7.82 -3.00
C ARG A 5 -4.12 6.60 -3.90
N GLU A 6 -3.23 6.41 -4.86
CA GLU A 6 -3.23 5.20 -5.70
C GLU A 6 -2.93 3.94 -4.88
N ILE A 7 -2.03 4.03 -3.90
CA ILE A 7 -1.75 2.92 -2.98
C ILE A 7 -2.97 2.62 -2.12
N ILE A 8 -3.64 3.65 -1.57
CA ILE A 8 -4.87 3.47 -0.79
C ILE A 8 -5.96 2.82 -1.65
N GLN A 9 -6.11 3.22 -2.91
CA GLN A 9 -7.05 2.57 -3.83
C GLN A 9 -6.70 1.10 -4.08
N LYS A 10 -5.42 0.77 -4.28
CA LYS A 10 -4.97 -0.62 -4.41
C LYS A 10 -5.15 -1.43 -3.13
N LEU A 11 -5.00 -0.82 -1.95
CA LEU A 11 -5.33 -1.46 -0.68
C LEU A 11 -6.82 -1.75 -0.59
N TRP A 12 -7.65 -0.78 -0.97
CA TRP A 12 -9.10 -0.95 -1.03
C TRP A 12 -9.49 -2.12 -1.92
N ASP A 13 -8.90 -2.23 -3.11
CA ASP A 13 -9.18 -3.32 -4.05
C ASP A 13 -8.64 -4.68 -3.54
N ALA A 14 -7.55 -4.68 -2.79
CA ALA A 14 -6.93 -5.88 -2.24
C ALA A 14 -7.63 -6.41 -0.96
N GLN A 15 -8.52 -5.62 -0.34
CA GLN A 15 -9.18 -6.03 0.90
C GLN A 15 -9.99 -7.31 0.70
N GLY A 16 -9.76 -8.31 1.56
CA GLY A 16 -10.38 -9.63 1.44
C GLY A 16 -9.71 -10.58 0.45
N TYR A 17 -8.71 -10.13 -0.32
CA TYR A 17 -8.00 -10.96 -1.31
C TYR A 17 -6.53 -11.24 -0.96
N GLY A 18 -5.90 -10.41 -0.13
CA GLY A 18 -4.52 -10.63 0.30
C GLY A 18 -3.85 -9.40 0.88
N ASN A 19 -2.52 -9.42 0.92
CA ASN A 19 -1.70 -8.27 1.28
C ASN A 19 -1.25 -7.52 0.02
N LEU A 20 -0.94 -6.24 0.13
CA LEU A 20 -0.41 -5.45 -0.98
C LEU A 20 1.10 -5.28 -0.83
N ALA A 21 1.87 -5.95 -1.68
CA ALA A 21 3.30 -5.73 -1.82
C ALA A 21 3.56 -4.54 -2.74
N VAL A 22 4.48 -3.65 -2.34
CA VAL A 22 4.85 -2.43 -3.05
C VAL A 22 6.36 -2.40 -3.28
N TRP A 23 6.78 -2.17 -4.53
CA TRP A 23 8.18 -2.04 -4.93
C TRP A 23 8.53 -0.58 -5.22
N GLY A 24 9.82 -0.24 -5.11
CA GLY A 24 10.30 1.14 -5.26
C GLY A 24 10.16 1.73 -6.66
N ASP A 25 9.92 0.90 -7.68
CA ASP A 25 9.63 1.36 -9.04
C ASP A 25 8.16 1.78 -9.24
N GLY A 26 7.30 1.63 -8.22
CA GLY A 26 5.87 1.88 -8.33
C GLY A 26 5.04 0.62 -8.56
N THR A 27 5.68 -0.52 -8.82
CA THR A 27 5.00 -1.78 -9.02
C THR A 27 4.32 -2.25 -7.75
N THR A 28 3.12 -2.82 -7.89
CA THR A 28 2.38 -3.44 -6.79
C THR A 28 1.91 -4.85 -7.15
N ALA A 29 1.61 -5.68 -6.16
CA ALA A 29 0.99 -6.97 -6.35
C ALA A 29 0.20 -7.38 -5.10
N VAL A 30 -0.92 -8.08 -5.30
CA VAL A 30 -1.61 -8.77 -4.20
C VAL A 30 -0.91 -10.10 -3.95
N THR A 31 -0.65 -10.41 -2.68
CA THR A 31 0.07 -11.62 -2.25
C THR A 31 -0.73 -12.36 -1.21
N ALA A 32 -0.50 -13.67 -1.07
CA ALA A 32 -1.11 -14.40 0.03
C ALA A 32 -0.50 -13.95 1.37
N PRO A 33 -1.24 -14.10 2.49
CA PRO A 33 -0.71 -13.80 3.81
C PRO A 33 0.54 -14.64 4.12
N GLY A 34 1.63 -13.98 4.54
CA GLY A 34 2.88 -14.65 4.90
C GLY A 34 3.85 -14.88 3.75
N GLU A 35 3.46 -14.57 2.50
CA GLU A 35 4.38 -14.59 1.36
C GLU A 35 5.29 -13.37 1.35
N ASN A 36 6.51 -13.57 0.86
CA ASN A 36 7.45 -12.50 0.55
C ASN A 36 7.85 -12.61 -0.93
N PRO A 37 7.05 -12.03 -1.85
CA PRO A 37 7.29 -12.22 -3.28
C PRO A 37 8.58 -11.52 -3.72
N GLU A 38 9.18 -12.02 -4.79
CA GLU A 38 10.27 -11.33 -5.49
C GLU A 38 9.83 -10.95 -6.90
N LYS A 39 10.20 -9.74 -7.34
CA LYS A 39 10.06 -9.31 -8.74
C LYS A 39 11.41 -8.89 -9.28
N GLY A 40 11.88 -9.56 -10.33
CA GLY A 40 13.19 -9.29 -10.91
C GLY A 40 14.35 -9.43 -9.91
N GLY A 41 14.25 -10.37 -8.96
CA GLY A 41 15.24 -10.57 -7.90
C GLY A 41 15.24 -9.49 -6.81
N LYS A 42 14.22 -8.61 -6.77
CA LYS A 42 14.04 -7.59 -5.73
C LYS A 42 12.85 -7.91 -4.84
N SER A 43 13.07 -7.86 -3.53
CA SER A 43 12.00 -7.86 -2.53
C SER A 43 11.19 -6.55 -2.60
N PRO A 44 9.92 -6.57 -2.19
CA PRO A 44 9.13 -5.35 -2.02
C PRO A 44 9.75 -4.46 -0.94
N LEU A 45 9.51 -3.16 -1.02
CA LEU A 45 9.83 -2.19 0.04
C LEU A 45 8.98 -2.46 1.28
N VAL A 46 7.69 -2.70 1.06
CA VAL A 46 6.70 -2.91 2.11
C VAL A 46 5.60 -3.85 1.64
N ILE A 47 5.05 -4.61 2.57
CA ILE A 47 3.85 -5.42 2.39
C ILE A 47 2.79 -4.92 3.38
N PHE A 48 1.77 -4.24 2.86
CA PHE A 48 0.68 -3.71 3.66
C PHE A 48 -0.43 -4.75 3.85
N LYS A 49 -1.09 -4.70 5.00
CA LYS A 49 -2.31 -5.47 5.29
C LYS A 49 -3.53 -4.59 5.05
N PRO A 50 -4.36 -4.85 4.04
CA PRO A 50 -5.51 -3.98 3.73
C PRO A 50 -6.55 -3.88 4.84
N ILE A 51 -6.96 -5.01 5.44
CA ILE A 51 -8.10 -5.02 6.39
C ILE A 51 -7.90 -4.03 7.56
N PRO A 52 -6.74 -4.01 8.25
CA PRO A 52 -6.50 -3.02 9.30
C PRO A 52 -6.42 -1.57 8.84
N LEU A 53 -6.12 -1.32 7.56
CA LEU A 53 -5.85 0.02 7.03
C LEU A 53 -7.07 0.66 6.39
N VAL A 54 -7.84 -0.10 5.60
CA VAL A 54 -8.96 0.43 4.81
C VAL A 54 -10.31 -0.21 5.15
N GLY A 55 -10.34 -1.34 5.85
CA GLY A 55 -11.57 -2.08 6.12
C GLY A 55 -12.53 -1.40 7.10
N GLY A 56 -12.08 -0.37 7.81
CA GLY A 56 -12.92 0.43 8.71
C GLY A 56 -13.68 1.58 8.02
N PHE A 57 -13.36 1.90 6.76
CA PHE A 57 -14.01 2.98 6.03
C PHE A 57 -15.22 2.47 5.26
N SER A 58 -16.31 3.23 5.27
CA SER A 58 -17.53 2.88 4.53
C SER A 58 -17.47 3.21 3.04
N MET A 59 -16.54 4.07 2.62
CA MET A 59 -16.34 4.48 1.23
C MET A 59 -14.86 4.73 0.95
N LEU A 60 -14.43 4.46 -0.29
CA LEU A 60 -13.07 4.74 -0.76
C LEU A 60 -12.71 6.22 -0.58
N ASP A 61 -13.63 7.14 -0.84
CA ASP A 61 -13.40 8.58 -0.68
C ASP A 61 -13.01 8.97 0.75
N PHE A 62 -13.54 8.28 1.76
CA PHE A 62 -13.12 8.53 3.14
C PHE A 62 -11.70 8.04 3.40
N ALA A 63 -11.33 6.88 2.86
CA ALA A 63 -9.97 6.37 2.98
C ALA A 63 -8.94 7.26 2.24
N THR A 64 -9.25 7.74 1.04
CA THR A 64 -8.32 8.56 0.23
C THR A 64 -8.15 9.99 0.74
N HIS A 65 -8.99 10.44 1.67
CA HIS A 65 -8.91 11.75 2.33
C HIS A 65 -8.57 11.68 3.82
N ASP A 66 -8.45 10.48 4.40
CA ASP A 66 -8.06 10.33 5.79
C ASP A 66 -6.58 10.70 5.99
N THR A 67 -6.34 11.77 6.74
CA THR A 67 -4.99 12.30 6.93
C THR A 67 -4.07 11.32 7.67
N GLY A 68 -4.61 10.55 8.61
CA GLY A 68 -3.84 9.57 9.36
C GLY A 68 -3.37 8.41 8.47
N LEU A 69 -4.26 7.89 7.62
CA LEU A 69 -3.93 6.85 6.65
C LEU A 69 -2.93 7.34 5.62
N LEU A 70 -3.13 8.55 5.06
CA LEU A 70 -2.20 9.15 4.12
C LEU A 70 -0.78 9.26 4.71
N GLU A 71 -0.66 9.82 5.92
CA GLU A 71 0.62 9.96 6.62
C GLU A 71 1.25 8.61 6.98
N HIS A 72 0.44 7.64 7.39
CA HIS A 72 0.91 6.30 7.70
C HIS A 72 1.53 5.62 6.47
N ILE A 73 0.85 5.63 5.33
CA ILE A 73 1.34 5.03 4.08
C ILE A 73 2.62 5.70 3.62
N GLU A 74 2.65 7.04 3.63
CA GLU A 74 3.82 7.81 3.23
C GLU A 74 5.03 7.57 4.13
N THR A 75 4.83 7.60 5.45
CA THR A 75 5.91 7.36 6.43
C THR A 75 6.47 5.96 6.26
N THR A 76 5.60 4.95 6.17
CA THR A 76 6.02 3.56 6.02
C THR A 76 6.87 3.36 4.76
N ILE A 77 6.49 3.98 3.64
CA ILE A 77 7.25 3.87 2.38
C ILE A 77 8.58 4.61 2.46
N ARG A 78 8.61 5.82 3.04
CA ARG A 78 9.85 6.60 3.19
C ARG A 78 10.84 5.90 4.12
N GLU A 79 10.37 5.34 5.23
CA GLU A 79 11.20 4.54 6.15
C GLU A 79 11.77 3.28 5.51
N ALA A 80 11.05 2.69 4.54
CA ALA A 80 11.53 1.57 3.73
C ALA A 80 12.50 1.99 2.60
N GLY A 81 12.82 3.29 2.48
CA GLY A 81 13.72 3.83 1.45
C GLY A 81 13.06 4.12 0.10
N GLY A 82 11.73 4.19 0.05
CA GLY A 82 10.97 4.56 -1.14
C GLY A 82 10.68 6.05 -1.26
N GLU A 83 10.47 6.51 -2.50
CA GLU A 83 10.00 7.87 -2.80
C GLU A 83 8.49 7.87 -3.10
N ILE A 84 7.75 8.74 -2.42
CA ILE A 84 6.28 8.83 -2.53
C ILE A 84 5.77 10.26 -2.41
N GLU A 85 4.80 10.58 -3.26
CA GLU A 85 4.10 11.86 -3.30
C GLU A 85 2.62 11.74 -2.94
N ARG A 86 2.10 12.81 -2.33
CA ARG A 86 0.67 12.98 -2.05
C ARG A 86 -0.02 13.62 -3.24
N SER A 87 -0.41 12.80 -4.22
CA SER A 87 -1.22 13.18 -5.38
C SER A 87 -2.59 12.52 -5.32
#